data_AF-A0A0A2F2E0-F1
#
_entry.id   AF-A0A0A2F2E0-F1
#
_cell.length_a   1.000
_cell.length_b   1.000
_cell.length_c   1.000
_cell.angle_alpha   90.00
_cell.angle_beta   90.00
_cell.angle_gamma   90.00
#
_symmetry.space_group_name_H-M   'P 1'
#
loop_
_entity.id
_entity.type
_entity.pdbx_description
1 polymer ?
#
loop_
_entity_poly.entity_id
_entity_poly.type
_entity_poly.pdbx_seq_one_letter_code
_entity_poly.pdbx_strand_id
1 'polypeptide(L)'
;MLFNPGHEMVPEIIGKKPYVPPSVVRTMMRDLGLLPAWLTKSRQDFVFCPEETLPIPDTHPLKPEARLLQIPDTAHLSNDYTLDMWGQSPVWLAALQHRYPWLTTISSPPYPQELYEHSHRREATRCLEAIGHSEIAARWFTSVDDFLEQRQRCFPPDSALLAKLPSTSSGRGLLWLGASPTDNEIDLLTKALRRAGSFSVEPVLDVRQDWAAEFYSDGKGELYFVGWSRFDTNKRGAYQGNRLATQTDLTAELTEAVGAQAHEEAVASVKDYLRERFASLYTGYIGVDMAVYAERDSLFLHPCIEINVRYTMGVAAILLYDLWIEKGRRGVFEVKSFRTEGEAHEWDSTMQRSYPPLIVDGRLRAGYLPLTITDRSSRFLAYLLIAEDR
;
A
#
# COMPACT_ATOMS: atom_id res chain seq x y z
N MET A 1 -11.21 2.89 12.97
CA MET A 1 -10.14 3.02 11.97
C MET A 1 -10.31 4.30 11.13
N LEU A 2 -9.23 4.99 10.81
CA LEU A 2 -9.19 6.14 9.90
C LEU A 2 -8.44 5.79 8.61
N PHE A 3 -8.98 6.18 7.45
CA PHE A 3 -8.25 6.14 6.18
C PHE A 3 -7.39 7.40 5.99
N ASN A 4 -6.08 7.31 6.22
CA ASN A 4 -5.11 8.41 6.06
C ASN A 4 -4.02 8.07 5.00
N PRO A 5 -4.36 8.08 3.70
CA PRO A 5 -3.38 7.87 2.64
C PRO A 5 -2.31 8.96 2.66
N GLY A 6 -1.09 8.66 2.20
CA GLY A 6 0.02 9.63 2.19
C GLY A 6 0.83 9.71 3.49
N HIS A 7 0.63 8.76 4.42
CA HIS A 7 1.43 8.63 5.63
C HIS A 7 2.93 8.41 5.37
N GLU A 8 3.34 8.00 4.17
CA GLU A 8 4.74 7.75 3.80
C GLU A 8 5.60 9.04 3.84
N MET A 9 4.96 10.21 3.78
CA MET A 9 5.64 11.50 3.89
C MET A 9 5.95 11.89 5.35
N VAL A 10 5.42 11.15 6.33
CA VAL A 10 5.50 11.47 7.77
C VAL A 10 6.94 11.62 8.26
N PRO A 11 7.89 10.75 7.91
CA PRO A 11 9.29 10.91 8.33
C PRO A 11 9.90 12.27 7.92
N GLU A 12 9.48 12.87 6.81
CA GLU A 12 9.98 14.18 6.35
C GLU A 12 9.39 15.38 7.10
N ILE A 13 8.30 15.19 7.85
CA ILE A 13 7.50 16.28 8.44
C ILE A 13 7.40 16.24 9.97
N ILE A 14 7.95 15.21 10.62
CA ILE A 14 8.04 15.14 12.08
C ILE A 14 8.79 16.36 12.62
N GLY A 15 8.28 16.95 13.71
CA GLY A 15 8.86 18.13 14.36
C GLY A 15 8.62 19.46 13.62
N LYS A 16 7.92 19.46 12.48
CA LYS A 16 7.54 20.69 11.74
C LYS A 16 6.15 21.19 12.18
N LYS A 17 5.76 22.37 11.67
CA LYS A 17 4.44 23.00 11.88
C LYS A 17 3.28 22.01 11.69
N PRO A 18 2.07 22.28 12.24
CA PRO A 18 0.90 21.42 12.06
C PRO A 18 0.75 21.01 10.59
N TYR A 19 0.81 19.70 10.33
CA TYR A 19 0.73 19.18 8.99
C TYR A 19 -0.68 19.33 8.45
N VAL A 20 -0.78 19.95 7.27
CA VAL A 20 -2.00 19.96 6.48
C VAL A 20 -1.75 19.08 5.25
N PRO A 21 -2.47 17.96 5.09
CA PRO A 21 -2.30 17.09 3.94
C PRO A 21 -2.56 17.86 2.64
N PRO A 22 -1.84 17.58 1.54
CA PRO A 22 -2.13 18.18 0.24
C PRO A 22 -3.60 17.99 -0.18
N SER A 23 -4.12 18.89 -1.02
CA SER A 23 -5.52 18.84 -1.47
C SER A 23 -5.90 17.47 -2.04
N VAL A 24 -5.05 16.90 -2.90
CA VAL A 24 -5.28 15.57 -3.48
C VAL A 24 -5.39 14.46 -2.42
N VAL A 25 -4.61 14.54 -1.33
CA VAL A 25 -4.67 13.57 -0.23
C VAL A 25 -5.99 13.72 0.54
N ARG A 26 -6.43 14.95 0.81
CA ARG A 26 -7.73 15.19 1.47
C ARG A 26 -8.91 14.75 0.59
N THR A 27 -8.84 14.98 -0.72
CA THR A 27 -9.82 14.45 -1.67
C THR A 27 -9.85 12.92 -1.63
N MET A 28 -8.69 12.27 -1.57
CA MET A 28 -8.62 10.81 -1.44
C MET A 28 -9.18 10.30 -0.11
N MET A 29 -8.92 10.99 1.00
CA MET A 29 -9.53 10.68 2.31
C MET A 29 -11.06 10.79 2.29
N ARG A 30 -11.58 11.84 1.65
CA ARG A 30 -13.02 12.06 1.50
C ARG A 30 -13.66 10.95 0.68
N ASP A 31 -13.11 10.69 -0.50
CA ASP A 31 -13.68 9.78 -1.49
C ASP A 31 -13.56 8.32 -1.06
N LEU A 32 -12.44 7.95 -0.42
CA LEU A 32 -12.14 6.57 -0.01
C LEU A 32 -12.32 6.33 1.49
N GLY A 33 -12.84 7.30 2.23
CA GLY A 33 -12.91 7.27 3.69
C GLY A 33 -13.67 6.06 4.25
N LEU A 34 -14.66 5.55 3.50
CA LEU A 34 -15.43 4.35 3.89
C LEU A 34 -14.78 3.02 3.53
N LEU A 35 -13.67 3.00 2.79
CA LEU A 35 -13.00 1.74 2.43
C LEU A 35 -12.69 0.84 3.65
N PRO A 36 -12.21 1.35 4.80
CA PRO A 36 -12.01 0.54 6.01
C PRO A 36 -13.26 -0.21 6.49
N ALA A 37 -14.47 0.29 6.24
CA ALA A 37 -15.70 -0.37 6.69
C ALA A 37 -15.85 -1.76 6.07
N TRP A 38 -15.32 -1.94 4.86
CA TRP A 38 -15.37 -3.19 4.11
C TRP A 38 -14.30 -4.20 4.54
N LEU A 39 -13.37 -3.83 5.42
CA LEU A 39 -12.26 -4.71 5.81
C LEU A 39 -12.53 -5.50 7.11
N THR A 40 -13.73 -5.36 7.67
CA THR A 40 -14.13 -6.02 8.92
C THR A 40 -15.60 -6.44 8.87
N LYS A 41 -15.95 -7.45 9.67
CA LYS A 41 -17.35 -7.84 9.97
C LYS A 41 -17.74 -7.50 11.41
N SER A 42 -16.92 -6.77 12.15
CA SER A 42 -17.24 -6.35 13.50
C SER A 42 -18.24 -5.19 13.49
N ARG A 43 -19.38 -5.37 14.16
CA ARG A 43 -20.35 -4.30 14.46
C ARG A 43 -19.88 -3.33 15.55
N GLN A 44 -18.80 -3.69 16.24
CA GLN A 44 -18.18 -2.87 17.29
C GLN A 44 -17.15 -1.91 16.70
N ASP A 45 -16.77 -2.09 15.43
CA ASP A 45 -15.80 -1.24 14.77
C ASP A 45 -16.47 -0.01 14.16
N PHE A 46 -15.80 1.13 14.31
CA PHE A 46 -16.20 2.39 13.70
C PHE A 46 -15.16 2.86 12.70
N VAL A 47 -15.64 3.44 11.59
CA VAL A 47 -14.81 4.17 10.64
C VAL A 47 -14.90 5.66 10.94
N PHE A 48 -13.76 6.30 11.14
CA PHE A 48 -13.70 7.73 11.40
C PHE A 48 -13.29 8.48 10.12
N CYS A 49 -14.18 9.32 9.60
CA CYS A 49 -13.95 10.12 8.39
C CYS A 49 -13.97 11.61 8.74
N PRO A 50 -12.81 12.25 8.97
CA PRO A 50 -12.72 13.67 9.29
C PRO A 50 -13.00 14.56 8.07
N GLU A 51 -12.87 14.00 6.87
CA GLU A 51 -13.34 14.60 5.63
C GLU A 51 -14.73 13.99 5.33
N GLU A 52 -15.74 14.83 5.09
CA GLU A 52 -17.13 14.40 4.89
C GLU A 52 -17.25 13.43 3.70
N THR A 53 -17.48 12.15 3.98
CA THR A 53 -17.63 11.09 2.98
C THR A 53 -19.10 10.82 2.69
N LEU A 54 -19.39 10.30 1.49
CA LEU A 54 -20.75 9.94 1.10
C LEU A 54 -21.16 8.61 1.76
N PRO A 55 -22.32 8.54 2.44
CA PRO A 55 -22.76 7.31 3.08
C PRO A 55 -23.17 6.25 2.06
N ILE A 56 -23.04 4.97 2.43
CA ILE A 56 -23.51 3.84 1.61
C ILE A 56 -25.05 3.86 1.57
N PRO A 57 -25.69 3.94 0.38
CA PRO A 57 -27.13 4.06 0.27
C PRO A 57 -27.82 2.73 0.59
N ASP A 58 -29.11 2.79 0.92
CA ASP A 58 -29.86 1.59 1.26
C ASP A 58 -30.01 0.59 0.11
N THR A 59 -29.95 1.10 -1.12
CA THR A 59 -30.00 0.34 -2.37
C THR A 59 -28.70 -0.37 -2.71
N HIS A 60 -27.63 -0.18 -1.93
CA HIS A 60 -26.37 -0.85 -2.17
C HIS A 60 -26.53 -2.38 -1.96
N PRO A 61 -26.05 -3.23 -2.90
CA PRO A 61 -26.34 -4.67 -2.89
C PRO A 61 -25.70 -5.43 -1.72
N LEU A 62 -24.63 -4.88 -1.14
CA LEU A 62 -23.97 -5.38 0.07
C LEU A 62 -23.71 -4.21 1.02
N LYS A 63 -23.67 -4.45 2.33
CA LYS A 63 -23.37 -3.40 3.31
C LYS A 63 -22.35 -3.89 4.34
N PRO A 64 -21.29 -3.12 4.63
CA PRO A 64 -20.38 -3.42 5.72
C PRO A 64 -21.09 -3.34 7.07
N GLU A 65 -20.61 -4.12 8.03
CA GLU A 65 -21.16 -4.12 9.40
C GLU A 65 -20.60 -2.99 10.26
N ALA A 66 -19.37 -2.56 9.99
CA ALA A 66 -18.75 -1.41 10.62
C ALA A 66 -19.50 -0.12 10.27
N ARG A 67 -19.63 0.76 11.27
CA ARG A 67 -20.43 1.98 11.12
C ARG A 67 -19.54 3.19 10.92
N LEU A 68 -20.03 4.14 10.13
CA LEU A 68 -19.42 5.47 10.09
C LEU A 68 -19.65 6.17 11.43
N LEU A 69 -18.57 6.59 12.09
CA LEU A 69 -18.61 7.30 13.35
C LEU A 69 -19.32 8.64 13.19
N GLN A 70 -20.43 8.83 13.91
CA GLN A 70 -21.20 10.07 13.95
C GLN A 70 -20.86 10.89 15.21
N ILE A 71 -21.19 12.19 15.19
CA ILE A 71 -20.97 13.09 16.34
C ILE A 71 -21.58 12.54 17.65
N PRO A 72 -22.84 12.04 17.69
CA PRO A 72 -23.41 11.50 18.92
C PRO A 72 -22.64 10.29 19.48
N ASP A 73 -22.02 9.49 18.62
CA ASP A 73 -21.25 8.32 19.05
C ASP A 73 -20.03 8.75 19.90
N THR A 74 -19.46 9.94 19.64
CA THR A 74 -18.26 10.43 20.35
C THR A 74 -18.50 10.69 21.83
N ALA A 75 -19.75 10.93 22.27
CA ALA A 75 -20.10 11.07 23.67
C ALA A 75 -20.00 9.76 24.47
N HIS A 76 -20.00 8.61 23.77
CA HIS A 76 -19.97 7.28 24.37
C HIS A 76 -18.64 6.54 24.14
N LEU A 77 -17.74 7.10 23.34
CA LEU A 77 -16.41 6.53 23.15
C LEU A 77 -15.56 6.77 24.39
N SER A 78 -15.20 5.68 25.07
CA SER A 78 -14.30 5.63 26.22
C SER A 78 -12.90 5.14 25.81
N ASN A 79 -12.00 5.01 26.78
CA ASN A 79 -10.69 4.36 26.64
C ASN A 79 -10.78 2.87 26.21
N ASP A 80 -11.98 2.30 26.10
CA ASP A 80 -12.18 0.92 25.59
C ASP A 80 -11.97 0.83 24.08
N TYR A 81 -11.93 1.96 23.38
CA TYR A 81 -11.65 2.03 21.95
C TYR A 81 -10.21 2.45 21.68
N THR A 82 -9.64 1.87 20.62
CA THR A 82 -8.34 2.28 20.07
C THR A 82 -8.53 2.95 18.72
N LEU A 83 -7.98 4.15 18.54
CA LEU A 83 -7.88 4.80 17.25
C LEU A 83 -6.79 4.13 16.42
N ASP A 84 -7.19 3.28 15.49
CA ASP A 84 -6.32 2.74 14.46
C ASP A 84 -6.36 3.59 13.18
N MET A 85 -5.27 3.57 12.42
CA MET A 85 -5.08 4.34 11.19
C MET A 85 -4.58 3.43 10.07
N TRP A 86 -4.95 3.73 8.83
CA TRP A 86 -4.47 3.02 7.66
C TRP A 86 -2.94 2.96 7.62
N GLY A 87 -2.29 4.09 7.89
CA GLY A 87 -0.87 4.17 8.17
C GLY A 87 -0.64 4.90 9.50
N GLN A 88 0.05 4.25 10.42
CA GLN A 88 0.31 4.79 11.74
C GLN A 88 1.14 6.09 11.66
N SER A 89 0.67 7.18 12.29
CA SER A 89 1.38 8.47 12.24
C SER A 89 1.09 9.38 13.43
N PRO A 90 2.12 9.84 14.18
CA PRO A 90 1.95 10.77 15.30
C PRO A 90 1.60 12.18 14.81
N VAL A 91 2.05 12.55 13.60
CA VAL A 91 1.80 13.86 13.01
C VAL A 91 0.32 14.00 12.67
N TRP A 92 -0.27 12.93 12.12
CA TRP A 92 -1.71 12.85 11.90
C TRP A 92 -2.47 12.83 13.23
N LEU A 93 -2.03 12.02 14.20
CA LEU A 93 -2.67 11.96 15.51
C LEU A 93 -2.74 13.34 16.18
N ALA A 94 -1.62 14.07 16.23
CA ALA A 94 -1.56 15.39 16.82
C ALA A 94 -2.47 16.40 16.08
N ALA A 95 -2.48 16.37 14.75
CA ALA A 95 -3.35 17.23 13.94
C ALA A 95 -4.84 16.93 14.19
N LEU A 96 -5.20 15.64 14.32
CA LEU A 96 -6.56 15.22 14.62
C LEU A 96 -6.99 15.59 16.03
N GLN A 97 -6.15 15.39 17.05
CA GLN A 97 -6.43 15.77 18.43
C GLN A 97 -6.61 17.28 18.58
N HIS A 98 -5.85 18.08 17.82
CA HIS A 98 -6.05 19.53 17.77
C HIS A 98 -7.41 19.91 17.16
N ARG A 99 -7.84 19.22 16.09
CA ARG A 99 -9.15 19.46 15.43
C ARG A 99 -10.33 18.88 16.22
N TYR A 100 -10.11 17.78 16.93
CA TYR A 100 -11.10 16.98 17.64
C TYR A 100 -10.58 16.63 19.04
N PRO A 101 -10.72 17.54 20.03
CA PRO A 101 -10.14 17.36 21.36
C PRO A 101 -10.57 16.08 22.09
N TRP A 102 -11.75 15.53 21.78
CA TRP A 102 -12.23 14.26 22.36
C TRP A 102 -11.35 13.06 21.98
N LEU A 103 -10.56 13.12 20.89
CA LEU A 103 -9.59 12.05 20.56
C LEU A 103 -8.46 11.93 21.59
N THR A 104 -8.28 12.90 22.48
CA THR A 104 -7.32 12.80 23.59
C THR A 104 -7.75 11.78 24.65
N THR A 105 -9.03 11.39 24.68
CA THR A 105 -9.57 10.38 25.59
C THR A 105 -9.70 9.00 24.93
N ILE A 106 -9.13 8.81 23.74
CA ILE A 106 -9.16 7.53 23.02
C ILE A 106 -7.74 6.97 23.02
N SER A 107 -7.58 5.68 23.29
CA SER A 107 -6.28 5.04 23.21
C SER A 107 -5.77 5.05 21.77
N SER A 108 -4.46 5.20 21.59
CA SER A 108 -3.82 5.03 20.27
C SER A 108 -2.58 4.17 20.45
N PRO A 109 -2.18 3.40 19.43
CA PRO A 109 -0.96 2.60 19.49
C PRO A 109 0.27 3.47 19.79
N PRO A 110 1.32 2.94 20.46
CA PRO A 110 2.57 3.67 20.60
C PRO A 110 3.23 3.86 19.23
N TYR A 111 3.93 4.98 19.04
CA TYR A 111 4.66 5.29 17.81
C TYR A 111 6.15 5.53 18.11
N PRO A 112 6.92 4.46 18.33
CA PRO A 112 8.35 4.58 18.63
C PRO A 112 9.11 5.22 17.46
N GLN A 113 10.20 5.94 17.77
CA GLN A 113 10.96 6.66 16.74
C GLN A 113 11.58 5.69 15.72
N GLU A 114 11.97 4.52 16.20
CA GLU A 114 12.55 3.42 15.45
C GLU A 114 11.61 2.97 14.31
N LEU A 115 10.29 3.07 14.50
CA LEU A 115 9.32 2.70 13.46
C LEU A 115 9.44 3.59 12.21
N TYR A 116 9.80 4.86 12.38
CA TYR A 116 10.02 5.77 11.23
C TYR A 116 11.30 5.41 10.48
N GLU A 117 12.35 5.04 11.21
CA GLU A 117 13.62 4.64 10.62
C GLU A 117 13.43 3.37 9.79
N HIS A 118 12.63 2.43 10.28
CA HIS A 118 12.27 1.21 9.57
C HIS A 118 11.24 1.41 8.44
N SER A 119 10.52 2.54 8.42
CA SER A 119 9.64 2.91 7.30
C SER A 119 10.40 3.55 6.13
N HIS A 120 11.70 3.79 6.28
CA HIS A 120 12.56 4.28 5.21
C HIS A 120 12.86 3.14 4.22
N ARG A 121 12.94 3.43 2.91
CA ARG A 121 13.28 2.42 1.88
C ARG A 121 14.61 1.69 2.08
N ARG A 122 15.45 2.14 3.02
CA ARG A 122 16.72 1.49 3.36
C ARG A 122 16.48 0.20 4.14
N GLU A 123 15.31 0.05 4.74
CA GLU A 123 14.94 -1.18 5.42
C GLU A 123 14.85 -2.36 4.45
N ALA A 124 14.43 -2.13 3.20
CA ALA A 124 14.48 -3.17 2.16
C ALA A 124 15.92 -3.60 1.84
N THR A 125 16.87 -2.66 1.72
CA THR A 125 18.31 -2.96 1.57
C THR A 125 18.82 -3.81 2.74
N ARG A 126 18.51 -3.41 3.98
CA ARG A 126 18.93 -4.14 5.20
C ARG A 126 18.34 -5.55 5.25
N CYS A 127 17.06 -5.69 4.86
CA CYS A 127 16.39 -6.98 4.75
C CYS A 127 17.14 -7.87 3.76
N LEU A 128 17.36 -7.41 2.52
CA LEU A 128 18.08 -8.14 1.47
C LEU A 128 19.47 -8.58 1.93
N GLU A 129 20.24 -7.68 2.56
CA GLU A 129 21.56 -8.01 3.11
C GLU A 129 21.48 -9.09 4.19
N ALA A 130 20.50 -9.02 5.10
CA ALA A 130 20.32 -9.99 6.17
C ALA A 130 19.89 -11.37 5.67
N ILE A 131 19.11 -11.44 4.59
CA ILE A 131 18.63 -12.70 4.00
C ILE A 131 19.58 -13.25 2.91
N GLY A 132 20.77 -12.66 2.74
CA GLY A 132 21.80 -13.19 1.84
C GLY A 132 21.66 -12.76 0.37
N HIS A 133 20.95 -11.67 0.11
CA HIS A 133 20.66 -11.09 -1.22
C HIS A 133 21.30 -9.70 -1.42
N SER A 134 22.50 -9.48 -0.85
CA SER A 134 23.23 -8.20 -0.95
C SER A 134 23.55 -7.78 -2.40
N GLU A 135 23.62 -8.73 -3.33
CA GLU A 135 23.94 -8.51 -4.74
C GLU A 135 22.85 -7.76 -5.50
N ILE A 136 21.58 -7.93 -5.11
CA ILE A 136 20.43 -7.21 -5.68
C ILE A 136 19.98 -6.02 -4.82
N ALA A 137 20.60 -5.82 -3.66
CA ALA A 137 20.28 -4.73 -2.76
C ALA A 137 20.63 -3.36 -3.37
N ALA A 138 19.72 -2.40 -3.25
CA ALA A 138 19.93 -1.05 -3.78
C ALA A 138 21.09 -0.34 -3.05
N ARG A 139 21.93 0.35 -3.81
CA ARG A 139 23.09 1.10 -3.27
C ARG A 139 22.70 2.53 -2.94
N TRP A 140 23.15 3.02 -1.80
CA TRP A 140 22.79 4.35 -1.29
C TRP A 140 23.89 5.37 -1.52
N PHE A 141 23.49 6.57 -1.94
CA PHE A 141 24.37 7.69 -2.19
C PHE A 141 23.85 8.96 -1.52
N THR A 142 24.79 9.78 -1.05
CA THR A 142 24.55 11.14 -0.51
C THR A 142 25.19 12.22 -1.38
N SER A 143 25.80 11.83 -2.49
CA SER A 143 26.53 12.67 -3.45
C SER A 143 26.26 12.14 -4.86
N VAL A 144 25.93 13.04 -5.79
CA VAL A 144 25.77 12.69 -7.20
C VAL A 144 27.13 12.39 -7.84
N ASP A 145 28.17 13.12 -7.45
CA ASP A 145 29.53 12.90 -7.96
C ASP A 145 30.05 11.51 -7.58
N ASP A 146 29.84 11.09 -6.33
CA ASP A 146 30.23 9.75 -5.86
C ASP A 146 29.47 8.65 -6.62
N PHE A 147 28.18 8.88 -6.91
CA PHE A 147 27.39 7.97 -7.73
C PHE A 147 27.98 7.84 -9.15
N LEU A 148 28.30 8.96 -9.79
CA LEU A 148 28.85 8.97 -11.14
C LEU A 148 30.23 8.31 -11.19
N GLU A 149 31.09 8.57 -10.21
CA GLU A 149 32.42 7.94 -10.08
C GLU A 149 32.32 6.43 -9.89
N GLN A 150 31.37 5.97 -9.08
CA GLN A 150 31.21 4.55 -8.74
C GLN A 150 30.31 3.78 -9.71
N ARG A 151 29.64 4.44 -10.65
CA ARG A 151 28.62 3.85 -11.54
C ARG A 151 29.10 2.58 -12.23
N GLN A 152 30.27 2.61 -12.85
CA GLN A 152 30.81 1.49 -13.63
C GLN A 152 31.29 0.34 -12.74
N ARG A 153 31.68 0.64 -11.50
CA ARG A 153 32.12 -0.37 -10.52
C ARG A 153 30.93 -1.05 -9.83
N CYS A 154 29.86 -0.30 -9.61
CA CYS A 154 28.71 -0.75 -8.82
C CYS A 154 27.61 -1.40 -9.64
N PHE A 155 27.53 -1.10 -10.94
CA PHE A 155 26.43 -1.52 -11.80
C PHE A 155 26.93 -1.92 -13.19
N PRO A 156 26.20 -2.79 -13.92
CA PRO A 156 26.56 -3.14 -15.29
C PRO A 156 26.69 -1.90 -16.20
N PRO A 157 27.68 -1.84 -17.11
CA PRO A 157 27.92 -0.66 -17.95
C PRO A 157 26.72 -0.23 -18.79
N ASP A 158 25.97 -1.20 -19.32
CA ASP A 158 24.87 -0.96 -20.25
C ASP A 158 23.47 -1.03 -19.60
N SER A 159 23.39 -1.19 -18.27
CA SER A 159 22.10 -1.24 -17.59
C SER A 159 21.52 0.16 -17.42
N ALA A 160 20.24 0.33 -17.78
CA ALA A 160 19.43 1.41 -17.25
C ALA A 160 19.32 1.27 -15.72
N LEU A 161 19.25 2.39 -15.02
CA LEU A 161 19.20 2.44 -13.57
C LEU A 161 17.92 3.15 -13.10
N LEU A 162 17.48 2.80 -11.89
CA LEU A 162 16.38 3.44 -11.22
C LEU A 162 16.90 4.07 -9.92
N ALA A 163 16.84 5.39 -9.84
CA ALA A 163 17.09 6.11 -8.60
C ALA A 163 15.78 6.30 -7.83
N LYS A 164 15.82 6.01 -6.52
CA LYS A 164 14.66 6.03 -5.63
C LYS A 164 14.92 6.93 -4.44
N LEU A 165 13.99 7.87 -4.19
CA LEU A 165 14.02 8.71 -3.00
C LEU A 165 13.52 7.95 -1.75
N PRO A 166 14.05 8.28 -0.56
CA PRO A 166 13.88 7.50 0.67
C PRO A 166 12.45 7.39 1.22
N SER A 167 11.65 8.45 1.14
CA SER A 167 10.33 8.55 1.79
C SER A 167 9.28 9.07 0.82
N THR A 168 8.97 8.27 -0.21
CA THR A 168 8.02 8.65 -1.27
C THR A 168 7.04 7.51 -1.53
N SER A 169 5.79 7.84 -1.90
CA SER A 169 4.73 6.84 -2.09
C SER A 169 4.28 6.71 -3.55
N SER A 170 3.78 5.51 -3.90
CA SER A 170 3.03 5.23 -5.13
C SER A 170 3.76 5.61 -6.42
N GLY A 171 5.04 5.24 -6.53
CA GLY A 171 5.87 5.53 -7.70
C GLY A 171 6.33 6.99 -7.84
N ARG A 172 5.95 7.88 -6.90
CA ARG A 172 6.58 9.20 -6.78
C ARG A 172 8.01 9.02 -6.30
N GLY A 173 8.92 9.91 -6.69
CA GLY A 173 10.33 9.82 -6.30
C GLY A 173 11.13 8.74 -7.02
N LEU A 174 10.59 8.16 -8.10
CA LEU A 174 11.31 7.31 -9.04
C LEU A 174 11.92 8.17 -10.16
N LEU A 175 13.23 8.07 -10.33
CA LEU A 175 14.00 8.76 -11.37
C LEU A 175 14.66 7.69 -12.25
N TRP A 176 14.18 7.58 -13.49
CA TRP A 176 14.73 6.67 -14.48
C TRP A 176 16.00 7.29 -15.07
N LEU A 177 17.10 6.54 -15.03
CA LEU A 177 18.40 6.96 -15.51
C LEU A 177 18.83 6.04 -16.66
N GLY A 178 19.25 6.63 -17.77
CA GLY A 178 19.91 5.88 -18.83
C GLY A 178 21.21 5.20 -18.38
N ALA A 179 21.72 4.26 -19.19
CA ALA A 179 23.00 3.60 -18.92
C ALA A 179 24.18 4.60 -18.83
N SER A 180 24.07 5.72 -19.54
CA SER A 180 24.88 6.92 -19.33
C SER A 180 23.92 8.07 -19.02
N PRO A 181 23.75 8.46 -17.74
CA PRO A 181 22.83 9.52 -17.36
C PRO A 181 23.17 10.83 -18.09
N THR A 182 22.16 11.45 -18.67
CA THR A 182 22.22 12.74 -19.33
C THR A 182 22.32 13.88 -18.30
N ASP A 183 22.78 15.06 -18.73
CA ASP A 183 22.83 16.25 -17.86
C ASP A 183 21.47 16.58 -17.22
N ASN A 184 20.37 16.36 -17.95
CA ASN A 184 19.02 16.56 -17.44
C ASN A 184 18.65 15.57 -16.34
N GLU A 185 19.00 14.29 -16.50
CA GLU A 185 18.78 13.27 -15.47
C GLU A 185 19.62 13.54 -14.22
N ILE A 186 20.87 13.99 -14.41
CA ILE A 186 21.78 14.39 -13.33
C ILE A 186 21.24 15.62 -12.58
N ASP A 187 20.74 16.64 -13.28
CA ASP A 187 20.15 17.82 -12.66
C ASP A 187 18.88 17.48 -11.86
N LEU A 188 18.00 16.62 -12.41
CA LEU A 188 16.83 16.12 -11.69
C LEU A 188 17.23 15.36 -10.41
N LEU A 189 18.23 14.47 -10.50
CA LEU A 189 18.76 13.73 -9.36
C LEU A 189 19.37 14.66 -8.31
N THR A 190 20.15 15.66 -8.75
CA THR A 190 20.77 16.66 -7.88
C THR A 190 19.72 17.48 -7.13
N LYS A 191 18.67 17.94 -7.82
CA LYS A 191 17.54 18.66 -7.20
C LYS A 191 16.82 17.78 -6.19
N ALA A 192 16.61 16.50 -6.50
CA ALA A 192 15.95 15.57 -5.61
C ALA A 192 16.80 15.27 -4.37
N LEU A 193 18.12 15.07 -4.53
CA LEU A 193 19.07 14.87 -3.44
C LEU A 193 19.09 16.06 -2.47
N ARG A 194 19.07 17.31 -2.96
CA ARG A 194 19.03 18.50 -2.09
C ARG A 194 17.85 18.51 -1.13
N ARG A 195 16.72 17.91 -1.53
CA ARG A 195 15.53 17.80 -0.69
C ARG A 195 15.58 16.60 0.25
N ALA A 196 16.00 15.44 -0.26
CA ALA A 196 15.88 14.16 0.44
C ALA A 196 17.13 13.76 1.25
N GLY A 197 18.28 14.39 0.99
CA GLY A 197 19.56 14.13 1.65
C GLY A 197 20.26 12.83 1.21
N SER A 198 19.52 11.86 0.64
CA SER A 198 20.07 10.67 0.02
C SER A 198 19.14 10.11 -1.06
N PHE A 199 19.66 9.20 -1.87
CA PHE A 199 18.89 8.37 -2.79
C PHE A 199 19.51 6.97 -2.87
N SER A 200 18.70 6.00 -3.28
CA SER A 200 19.19 4.67 -3.63
C SER A 200 19.21 4.50 -5.15
N VAL A 201 20.06 3.63 -5.65
CA VAL A 201 20.16 3.25 -7.06
C VAL A 201 20.21 1.74 -7.18
N GLU A 202 19.43 1.23 -8.13
CA GLU A 202 19.36 -0.19 -8.50
C GLU A 202 19.26 -0.32 -10.04
N PRO A 203 19.67 -1.46 -10.62
CA PRO A 203 19.38 -1.76 -12.02
C PRO A 203 17.87 -1.83 -12.29
N VAL A 204 17.44 -1.37 -13.47
CA VAL A 204 16.06 -1.60 -13.92
C VAL A 204 15.87 -3.08 -14.23
N LEU A 205 14.93 -3.71 -13.54
CA LEU A 205 14.56 -5.11 -13.76
C LEU A 205 13.49 -5.24 -14.86
N ASP A 206 13.55 -6.34 -15.63
CA ASP A 206 12.46 -6.75 -16.53
C ASP A 206 11.37 -7.48 -15.73
N VAL A 207 10.62 -6.69 -14.96
CA VAL A 207 9.54 -7.20 -14.10
C VAL A 207 8.42 -7.79 -14.95
N ARG A 208 8.10 -9.06 -14.67
CA ARG A 208 7.00 -9.81 -15.29
C ARG A 208 5.77 -9.85 -14.42
N GLN A 209 5.95 -9.85 -13.09
CA GLN A 209 4.87 -9.91 -12.13
C GLN A 209 5.23 -9.13 -10.87
N ASP A 210 4.37 -8.20 -10.45
CA ASP A 210 4.44 -7.55 -9.14
C ASP A 210 3.67 -8.36 -8.08
N TRP A 211 4.32 -8.62 -6.96
CA TRP A 211 3.81 -9.42 -5.85
C TRP A 211 4.02 -8.69 -4.52
N ALA A 212 3.32 -9.09 -3.48
CA ALA A 212 3.67 -8.75 -2.11
C ALA A 212 3.39 -9.91 -1.17
N ALA A 213 4.24 -10.08 -0.17
CA ALA A 213 3.99 -10.91 0.99
C ALA A 213 3.42 -10.05 2.12
N GLU A 214 2.21 -10.34 2.56
CA GLU A 214 1.52 -9.58 3.59
C GLU A 214 1.65 -10.28 4.94
N PHE A 215 1.94 -9.51 5.98
CA PHE A 215 2.12 -9.99 7.35
C PHE A 215 1.30 -9.16 8.34
N TYR A 216 1.03 -9.75 9.51
CA TYR A 216 0.44 -9.06 10.66
C TYR A 216 1.32 -9.27 11.88
N SER A 217 1.68 -8.18 12.55
CA SER A 217 2.39 -8.18 13.82
C SER A 217 1.40 -7.94 14.96
N ASP A 218 1.49 -8.74 16.03
CA ASP A 218 0.66 -8.52 17.23
C ASP A 218 1.27 -7.50 18.21
N GLY A 219 2.50 -7.05 17.98
CA GLY A 219 3.24 -6.16 18.87
C GLY A 219 3.74 -6.83 20.16
N LYS A 220 3.65 -8.16 20.26
CA LYS A 220 4.05 -8.96 21.42
C LYS A 220 5.15 -9.96 21.09
N GLY A 221 5.78 -9.80 19.92
CA GLY A 221 6.88 -10.64 19.45
C GLY A 221 6.49 -11.65 18.37
N GLU A 222 5.21 -11.76 18.03
CA GLU A 222 4.75 -12.69 16.99
C GLU A 222 4.42 -11.98 15.67
N LEU A 223 4.72 -12.67 14.58
CA LEU A 223 4.43 -12.23 13.22
C LEU A 223 3.73 -13.36 12.45
N TYR A 224 2.60 -13.03 11.85
CA TYR A 224 1.74 -13.96 11.12
C TYR A 224 1.80 -13.65 9.63
N PHE A 225 2.00 -14.67 8.80
CA PHE A 225 1.84 -14.52 7.36
C PHE A 225 0.35 -14.47 7.04
N VAL A 226 -0.09 -13.38 6.40
CA VAL A 226 -1.49 -13.13 6.04
C VAL A 226 -1.79 -13.74 4.67
N GLY A 227 -0.86 -13.58 3.72
CA GLY A 227 -1.00 -14.18 2.40
C GLY A 227 -0.21 -13.45 1.33
N TRP A 228 -0.30 -13.99 0.12
CA TRP A 228 0.20 -13.40 -1.10
C TRP A 228 -0.78 -12.39 -1.67
N SER A 229 -0.24 -11.32 -2.23
CA SER A 229 -0.97 -10.30 -2.98
C SER A 229 -0.33 -10.15 -4.36
N ARG A 230 -1.12 -10.29 -5.43
CA ARG A 230 -0.71 -10.02 -6.81
C ARG A 230 -1.29 -8.67 -7.22
N PHE A 231 -0.47 -7.76 -7.72
CA PHE A 231 -0.95 -6.46 -8.20
C PHE A 231 -0.39 -6.12 -9.56
N ASP A 232 -1.01 -5.15 -10.22
CA ASP A 232 -0.55 -4.67 -11.52
C ASP A 232 -0.12 -3.20 -11.39
N THR A 233 1.03 -2.89 -11.99
CA THR A 233 1.55 -1.53 -12.11
C THR A 233 1.58 -1.10 -13.58
N ASN A 234 1.48 0.21 -13.83
CA ASN A 234 1.67 0.74 -15.18
C ASN A 234 3.17 0.80 -15.54
N LYS A 235 3.48 1.13 -16.80
CA LYS A 235 4.88 1.26 -17.31
C LYS A 235 5.78 2.24 -16.54
N ARG A 236 5.22 3.07 -15.65
CA ARG A 236 5.95 4.02 -14.80
C ARG A 236 6.07 3.54 -13.34
N GLY A 237 5.65 2.32 -13.04
CA GLY A 237 5.66 1.73 -11.70
C GLY A 237 4.55 2.24 -10.79
N ALA A 238 3.48 2.84 -11.33
CA ALA A 238 2.35 3.26 -10.50
C ALA A 238 1.31 2.14 -10.39
N TYR A 239 0.92 1.83 -9.16
CA TYR A 239 -0.12 0.86 -8.81
C TYR A 239 -1.44 1.13 -9.55
N GLN A 240 -2.07 0.06 -10.06
CA GLN A 240 -3.36 0.10 -10.76
C GLN A 240 -4.45 -0.67 -10.01
N GLY A 241 -4.12 -1.79 -9.40
CA GLY A 241 -5.08 -2.68 -8.75
C GLY A 241 -4.45 -3.97 -8.26
N ASN A 242 -5.18 -4.71 -7.41
CA ASN A 242 -4.85 -6.06 -6.99
C ASN A 242 -5.70 -7.07 -7.76
N ARG A 243 -5.12 -8.24 -8.06
CA ARG A 243 -5.86 -9.41 -8.50
C ARG A 243 -6.49 -10.10 -7.30
N LEU A 244 -7.73 -10.51 -7.49
CA LEU A 244 -8.53 -11.20 -6.50
C LEU A 244 -8.62 -12.66 -6.91
N ALA A 245 -8.13 -13.56 -6.06
CA ALA A 245 -8.18 -14.99 -6.23
C ALA A 245 -7.99 -15.67 -4.87
N THR A 246 -8.18 -16.99 -4.81
CA THR A 246 -7.85 -17.74 -3.59
C THR A 246 -6.34 -17.72 -3.34
N GLN A 247 -5.93 -17.82 -2.08
CA GLN A 247 -4.50 -17.95 -1.75
C GLN A 247 -3.89 -19.21 -2.39
N THR A 248 -4.65 -20.30 -2.52
CA THR A 248 -4.21 -21.51 -3.24
C THR A 248 -3.88 -21.20 -4.71
N ASP A 249 -4.74 -20.46 -5.40
CA ASP A 249 -4.53 -20.08 -6.81
C ASP A 249 -3.33 -19.14 -6.96
N LEU A 250 -3.20 -18.14 -6.08
CA LEU A 250 -2.08 -17.20 -6.11
C LEU A 250 -0.74 -17.90 -5.81
N THR A 251 -0.71 -18.78 -4.81
CA THR A 251 0.49 -19.59 -4.53
C THR A 251 0.84 -20.51 -5.70
N ALA A 252 -0.15 -21.10 -6.37
CA ALA A 252 0.08 -21.92 -7.57
C ALA A 252 0.66 -21.09 -8.73
N GLU A 253 0.13 -19.89 -9.00
CA GLU A 253 0.66 -18.96 -10.01
C GLU A 253 2.12 -18.58 -9.72
N LEU A 254 2.45 -18.24 -8.47
CA LEU A 254 3.82 -17.90 -8.08
C LEU A 254 4.75 -19.13 -8.16
N THR A 255 4.27 -20.30 -7.75
CA THR A 255 5.01 -21.58 -7.84
C THR A 255 5.32 -21.94 -9.29
N GLU A 256 4.38 -21.73 -10.21
CA GLU A 256 4.60 -21.95 -11.64
C GLU A 256 5.67 -20.99 -12.18
N ALA A 257 5.70 -19.74 -11.70
CA ALA A 257 6.63 -18.73 -12.17
C ALA A 257 8.08 -18.95 -11.71
N VAL A 258 8.30 -19.28 -10.43
CA VAL A 258 9.65 -19.31 -9.82
C VAL A 258 9.99 -20.61 -9.07
N GLY A 259 9.06 -21.55 -8.99
CA GLY A 259 9.20 -22.79 -8.20
C GLY A 259 8.83 -22.60 -6.73
N ALA A 260 8.39 -23.68 -6.09
CA ALA A 260 7.89 -23.66 -4.71
C ALA A 260 8.96 -23.21 -3.70
N GLN A 261 10.15 -23.80 -3.82
CA GLN A 261 11.28 -23.51 -2.95
C GLN A 261 11.63 -22.02 -2.92
N ALA A 262 11.62 -21.34 -4.07
CA ALA A 262 12.04 -19.94 -4.16
C ALA A 262 11.14 -18.99 -3.35
N HIS A 263 9.82 -19.14 -3.43
CA HIS A 263 8.91 -18.26 -2.68
C HIS A 263 8.76 -18.68 -1.21
N GLU A 264 8.87 -19.98 -0.90
CA GLU A 264 8.85 -20.48 0.48
C GLU A 264 10.06 -19.99 1.28
N GLU A 265 11.27 -20.07 0.70
CA GLU A 265 12.49 -19.55 1.31
C GLU A 265 12.46 -18.02 1.45
N ALA A 266 11.95 -17.31 0.43
CA ALA A 266 11.79 -15.86 0.48
C ALA A 266 10.84 -15.44 1.62
N VAL A 267 9.66 -16.05 1.75
CA VAL A 267 8.73 -15.73 2.85
C VAL A 267 9.33 -16.07 4.20
N ALA A 268 9.95 -17.25 4.35
CA ALA A 268 10.51 -17.67 5.64
C ALA A 268 11.60 -16.71 6.12
N SER A 269 12.56 -16.38 5.25
CA SER A 269 13.67 -15.49 5.57
C SER A 269 13.22 -14.05 5.84
N VAL A 270 12.33 -13.50 5.01
CA VAL A 270 11.75 -12.16 5.22
C VAL A 270 10.94 -12.13 6.51
N LYS A 271 10.14 -13.18 6.80
CA LYS A 271 9.36 -13.27 8.04
C LYS A 271 10.27 -13.23 9.27
N ASP A 272 11.38 -13.97 9.26
CA ASP A 272 12.33 -13.97 10.38
C ASP A 272 12.97 -12.59 10.58
N TYR A 273 13.38 -11.91 9.50
CA TYR A 273 13.88 -10.54 9.54
C TYR A 273 12.84 -9.57 10.12
N LEU A 274 11.62 -9.61 9.61
CA LEU A 274 10.53 -8.74 10.07
C LEU A 274 10.16 -9.02 11.52
N ARG A 275 10.20 -10.28 11.97
CA ARG A 275 9.91 -10.63 13.36
C ARG A 275 10.92 -9.97 14.31
N GLU A 276 12.22 -10.05 13.99
CA GLU A 276 13.27 -9.42 14.78
C GLU A 276 13.10 -7.89 14.85
N ARG A 277 12.71 -7.26 13.73
CA ARG A 277 12.63 -5.80 13.62
C ARG A 277 11.33 -5.16 14.09
N PHE A 278 10.20 -5.81 13.87
CA PHE A 278 8.89 -5.17 14.04
C PHE A 278 8.00 -5.84 15.07
N ALA A 279 8.17 -7.13 15.38
CA ALA A 279 7.13 -7.88 16.08
C ALA A 279 6.86 -7.41 17.51
N SER A 280 7.82 -6.75 18.16
CA SER A 280 7.64 -6.11 19.48
C SER A 280 7.53 -4.58 19.41
N LEU A 281 7.67 -4.00 18.22
CA LEU A 281 7.72 -2.55 17.98
C LEU A 281 6.40 -2.00 17.46
N TYR A 282 5.65 -2.82 16.71
CA TYR A 282 4.48 -2.40 15.95
C TYR A 282 3.38 -3.45 16.04
N THR A 283 2.15 -3.03 16.27
CA THR A 283 0.95 -3.86 16.09
C THR A 283 0.23 -3.41 14.83
N GLY A 284 0.04 -4.32 13.87
CA GLY A 284 -0.63 -4.03 12.61
C GLY A 284 -0.03 -4.77 11.43
N TYR A 285 -0.43 -4.36 10.22
CA TYR A 285 -0.02 -5.00 8.98
C TYR A 285 1.32 -4.49 8.44
N ILE A 286 2.10 -5.40 7.85
CA ILE A 286 3.36 -5.11 7.17
C ILE A 286 3.32 -5.82 5.83
N GLY A 287 3.40 -5.07 4.73
CA GLY A 287 3.50 -5.65 3.39
C GLY A 287 4.91 -5.52 2.84
N VAL A 288 5.42 -6.59 2.24
CA VAL A 288 6.72 -6.60 1.57
C VAL A 288 6.48 -6.75 0.08
N ASP A 289 6.76 -5.68 -0.65
CA ASP A 289 6.66 -5.69 -2.11
C ASP A 289 7.78 -6.57 -2.67
N MET A 290 7.43 -7.42 -3.62
CA MET A 290 8.27 -8.40 -4.30
C MET A 290 8.00 -8.32 -5.81
N ALA A 291 8.88 -8.91 -6.62
CA ALA A 291 8.58 -9.04 -8.04
C ALA A 291 9.19 -10.30 -8.62
N VAL A 292 8.48 -10.93 -9.55
CA VAL A 292 9.09 -11.87 -10.49
C VAL A 292 9.66 -11.07 -11.65
N TYR A 293 10.96 -11.20 -11.88
CA TYR A 293 11.65 -10.54 -12.98
C TYR A 293 12.35 -11.57 -13.87
N ALA A 294 12.51 -11.23 -15.14
CA ALA A 294 13.27 -12.03 -16.08
C ALA A 294 14.73 -11.60 -16.08
N GLU A 295 15.63 -12.57 -16.04
CA GLU A 295 17.04 -12.39 -16.37
C GLU A 295 17.42 -13.49 -17.36
N ARG A 296 17.80 -13.08 -18.58
CA ARG A 296 18.01 -13.99 -19.71
C ARG A 296 16.73 -14.83 -19.96
N ASP A 297 16.85 -16.16 -19.95
CA ASP A 297 15.75 -17.09 -20.22
C ASP A 297 15.11 -17.65 -18.94
N SER A 298 15.37 -17.04 -17.78
CA SER A 298 14.88 -17.52 -16.48
C SER A 298 14.16 -16.44 -15.69
N LEU A 299 13.20 -16.87 -14.87
CA LEU A 299 12.44 -16.02 -13.97
C LEU A 299 12.98 -16.18 -12.55
N PHE A 300 13.11 -15.05 -11.85
CA PHE A 300 13.62 -14.98 -10.48
C PHE A 300 12.66 -14.16 -9.62
N LEU A 301 12.59 -14.50 -8.33
CA LEU A 301 11.86 -13.72 -7.34
C LEU A 301 12.80 -12.73 -6.67
N HIS A 302 12.49 -11.45 -6.75
CA HIS A 302 13.08 -10.41 -5.92
C HIS A 302 12.33 -10.37 -4.57
N PRO A 303 12.95 -10.78 -3.46
CA PRO A 303 12.23 -11.10 -2.22
C PRO A 303 11.86 -9.88 -1.38
N CYS A 304 12.45 -8.70 -1.63
CA CYS A 304 12.12 -7.49 -0.85
C CYS A 304 12.49 -6.19 -1.60
N ILE A 305 11.54 -5.63 -2.35
CA ILE A 305 11.68 -4.34 -3.05
C ILE A 305 11.43 -3.16 -2.10
N GLU A 306 10.36 -3.24 -1.30
CA GLU A 306 9.95 -2.20 -0.37
C GLU A 306 9.20 -2.84 0.81
N ILE A 307 9.38 -2.31 2.02
CA ILE A 307 8.65 -2.73 3.21
C ILE A 307 7.68 -1.62 3.59
N ASN A 308 6.39 -1.94 3.63
CA ASN A 308 5.30 -1.01 3.89
C ASN A 308 4.65 -1.34 5.25
N VAL A 309 4.88 -0.51 6.26
CA VAL A 309 4.36 -0.73 7.63
C VAL A 309 3.01 -0.04 7.82
N ARG A 310 1.97 -0.64 7.23
CA ARG A 310 0.61 -0.11 7.17
C ARG A 310 -0.37 -1.16 6.64
N TYR A 311 -1.66 -0.82 6.67
CA TYR A 311 -2.64 -1.51 5.82
C TYR A 311 -2.25 -1.30 4.34
N THR A 312 -1.76 -2.34 3.69
CA THR A 312 -1.46 -2.27 2.25
C THR A 312 -2.74 -2.47 1.44
N MET A 313 -2.72 -2.12 0.15
CA MET A 313 -3.82 -2.48 -0.74
C MET A 313 -3.88 -3.99 -0.96
N GLY A 314 -2.76 -4.71 -0.81
CA GLY A 314 -2.74 -6.17 -0.80
C GLY A 314 -3.48 -6.79 0.38
N VAL A 315 -3.27 -6.29 1.61
CA VAL A 315 -4.09 -6.67 2.77
C VAL A 315 -5.56 -6.37 2.52
N ALA A 316 -5.87 -5.19 1.97
CA ALA A 316 -7.25 -4.85 1.64
C ALA A 316 -7.85 -5.85 0.64
N ALA A 317 -7.11 -6.23 -0.41
CA ALA A 317 -7.55 -7.21 -1.41
C ALA A 317 -7.82 -8.60 -0.80
N ILE A 318 -6.93 -9.07 0.08
CA ILE A 318 -7.08 -10.35 0.80
C ILE A 318 -8.35 -10.32 1.66
N LEU A 319 -8.52 -9.30 2.50
CA LEU A 319 -9.68 -9.16 3.38
C LEU A 319 -10.98 -9.01 2.57
N LEU A 320 -10.96 -8.21 1.50
CA LEU A 320 -12.12 -8.03 0.63
C LEU A 320 -12.54 -9.36 -0.03
N TYR A 321 -11.57 -10.17 -0.46
CA TYR A 321 -11.84 -11.51 -0.98
C TYR A 321 -12.52 -12.40 0.05
N ASP A 322 -11.91 -12.53 1.23
CA ASP A 322 -12.37 -13.44 2.27
C ASP A 322 -13.75 -13.04 2.83
N LEU A 323 -14.02 -11.74 2.91
CA LEU A 323 -15.26 -11.23 3.50
C LEU A 323 -16.43 -11.18 2.50
N TRP A 324 -16.16 -10.82 1.24
CA TRP A 324 -17.20 -10.38 0.30
C TRP A 324 -17.26 -11.16 -0.99
N ILE A 325 -16.26 -11.97 -1.36
CA ILE A 325 -16.24 -12.64 -2.66
C ILE A 325 -16.58 -14.12 -2.48
N GLU A 326 -17.33 -14.68 -3.43
CA GLU A 326 -17.58 -16.13 -3.47
C GLU A 326 -16.28 -16.88 -3.74
N LYS A 327 -15.99 -17.93 -2.96
CA LYS A 327 -14.74 -18.69 -3.10
C LYS A 327 -14.60 -19.29 -4.50
N GLY A 328 -13.39 -19.20 -5.06
CA GLY A 328 -13.08 -19.72 -6.40
C GLY A 328 -13.29 -18.71 -7.52
N ARG A 329 -13.88 -17.55 -7.23
CA ARG A 329 -13.97 -16.45 -8.19
C ARG A 329 -12.63 -15.76 -8.37
N ARG A 330 -12.48 -15.14 -9.55
CA ARG A 330 -11.34 -14.29 -9.92
C ARG A 330 -11.81 -12.91 -10.36
N GLY A 331 -11.02 -11.89 -10.06
CA GLY A 331 -11.35 -10.52 -10.43
C GLY A 331 -10.27 -9.53 -10.05
N VAL A 332 -10.66 -8.27 -9.92
CA VAL A 332 -9.76 -7.17 -9.55
C VAL A 332 -10.37 -6.28 -8.47
N PHE A 333 -9.52 -5.81 -7.57
CA PHE A 333 -9.77 -4.71 -6.66
C PHE A 333 -8.98 -3.50 -7.14
N GLU A 334 -9.65 -2.40 -7.46
CA GLU A 334 -9.00 -1.22 -7.99
C GLU A 334 -9.35 0.03 -7.18
N VAL A 335 -8.36 0.92 -7.06
CA VAL A 335 -8.55 2.31 -6.64
C VAL A 335 -8.23 3.20 -7.82
N LYS A 336 -9.28 3.68 -8.49
CA LYS A 336 -9.16 4.50 -9.70
C LYS A 336 -9.15 5.98 -9.35
N SER A 337 -8.32 6.75 -10.08
CA SER A 337 -8.27 8.21 -9.98
C SER A 337 -8.75 8.85 -11.28
N PHE A 338 -9.41 10.00 -11.15
CA PHE A 338 -10.04 10.74 -12.25
C PHE A 338 -9.56 12.19 -12.26
N ARG A 339 -9.40 12.76 -13.46
CA ARG A 339 -8.77 14.07 -13.64
C ARG A 339 -9.76 15.20 -13.69
N THR A 340 -10.97 14.96 -14.18
CA THR A 340 -12.02 15.98 -14.31
C THR A 340 -13.23 15.68 -13.42
N GLU A 341 -14.04 16.70 -13.13
CA GLU A 341 -15.24 16.54 -12.29
C GLU A 341 -16.29 15.74 -13.05
N GLY A 342 -17.09 14.95 -12.34
CA GLY A 342 -18.10 14.09 -12.94
C GLY A 342 -17.58 12.76 -13.49
N GLU A 343 -16.32 12.69 -13.95
CA GLU A 343 -15.74 11.46 -14.54
C GLU A 343 -15.89 10.23 -13.63
N ALA A 344 -15.62 10.37 -12.33
CA ALA A 344 -15.74 9.26 -11.38
C ALA A 344 -17.18 8.74 -11.29
N HIS A 345 -18.15 9.67 -11.20
CA HIS A 345 -19.57 9.36 -11.08
C HIS A 345 -20.16 8.77 -12.36
N GLU A 346 -19.75 9.28 -13.52
CA GLU A 346 -20.16 8.75 -14.82
C GLU A 346 -19.58 7.36 -15.08
N TRP A 347 -18.32 7.13 -14.69
CA TRP A 347 -17.68 5.83 -14.73
C TRP A 347 -18.40 4.83 -13.83
N ASP A 348 -18.61 5.17 -12.57
CA ASP A 348 -19.32 4.34 -11.58
C ASP A 348 -20.72 3.96 -12.09
N SER A 349 -21.49 4.95 -12.55
CA SER A 349 -22.83 4.73 -13.13
C SER A 349 -22.82 3.81 -14.35
N THR A 350 -21.78 3.92 -15.20
CA THR A 350 -21.64 3.07 -16.39
C THR A 350 -21.27 1.65 -16.02
N MET A 351 -20.36 1.47 -15.06
CA MET A 351 -19.96 0.15 -14.57
C MET A 351 -21.13 -0.58 -13.90
N GLN A 352 -21.92 0.09 -13.07
CA GLN A 352 -23.12 -0.49 -12.44
C GLN A 352 -24.15 -0.98 -13.47
N ARG A 353 -24.32 -0.27 -14.59
CA ARG A 353 -25.22 -0.69 -15.69
C ARG A 353 -24.65 -1.82 -16.53
N SER A 354 -23.34 -1.79 -16.81
CA SER A 354 -22.69 -2.72 -17.73
C SER A 354 -22.36 -4.06 -17.07
N TYR A 355 -22.14 -4.05 -15.75
CA TYR A 355 -21.74 -5.21 -14.96
C TYR A 355 -22.57 -5.27 -13.67
N PRO A 356 -23.90 -5.47 -13.74
CA PRO A 356 -24.73 -5.54 -12.55
C PRO A 356 -24.23 -6.64 -11.59
N PRO A 357 -24.14 -6.37 -10.28
CA PRO A 357 -23.58 -7.33 -9.33
C PRO A 357 -24.52 -8.52 -9.12
N LEU A 358 -23.97 -9.73 -9.22
CA LEU A 358 -24.63 -10.97 -8.81
C LEU A 358 -24.20 -11.33 -7.39
N ILE A 359 -25.11 -11.20 -6.43
CA ILE A 359 -24.87 -11.55 -5.03
C ILE A 359 -25.54 -12.89 -4.71
N VAL A 360 -24.77 -13.82 -4.14
CA VAL A 360 -25.27 -15.10 -3.64
C VAL A 360 -24.75 -15.32 -2.23
N ASP A 361 -25.64 -15.65 -1.29
CA ASP A 361 -25.32 -15.87 0.12
C ASP A 361 -24.50 -14.74 0.77
N GLY A 362 -24.83 -13.49 0.42
CA GLY A 362 -24.15 -12.29 0.92
C GLY A 362 -22.75 -12.07 0.36
N ARG A 363 -22.38 -12.75 -0.73
CA ARG A 363 -21.08 -12.64 -1.40
C ARG A 363 -21.24 -12.30 -2.88
N LEU A 364 -20.31 -11.52 -3.41
CA LEU A 364 -20.18 -11.16 -4.81
C LEU A 364 -19.69 -12.37 -5.61
N ARG A 365 -20.55 -12.86 -6.51
CA ARG A 365 -20.27 -13.96 -7.43
C ARG A 365 -19.72 -13.46 -8.77
N ALA A 366 -20.28 -12.39 -9.31
CA ALA A 366 -19.90 -11.77 -10.57
C ALA A 366 -20.32 -10.30 -10.62
N GLY A 367 -19.72 -9.52 -11.53
CA GLY A 367 -20.10 -8.13 -11.78
C GLY A 367 -19.31 -7.11 -10.96
N TYR A 368 -19.77 -5.86 -11.02
CA TYR A 368 -19.13 -4.69 -10.43
C TYR A 368 -19.79 -4.33 -9.08
N LEU A 369 -18.96 -4.09 -8.07
CA LEU A 369 -19.38 -3.60 -6.76
C LEU A 369 -18.55 -2.37 -6.36
N PRO A 370 -19.14 -1.16 -6.28
CA PRO A 370 -18.45 -0.03 -5.71
C PRO A 370 -18.25 -0.24 -4.20
N LEU A 371 -17.07 0.10 -3.68
CA LEU A 371 -16.79 0.10 -2.24
C LEU A 371 -16.91 1.52 -1.66
N THR A 372 -16.94 2.53 -2.53
CA THR A 372 -17.05 3.94 -2.16
C THR A 372 -18.08 4.61 -3.04
N ILE A 373 -18.87 5.50 -2.47
CA ILE A 373 -19.95 6.19 -3.19
C ILE A 373 -19.39 7.43 -3.87
N THR A 374 -19.87 7.70 -5.08
CA THR A 374 -19.39 8.82 -5.90
C THR A 374 -20.46 9.89 -6.11
N ASP A 375 -20.02 11.15 -6.10
CA ASP A 375 -20.77 12.28 -6.63
C ASP A 375 -19.96 13.02 -7.70
N ARG A 376 -20.49 14.14 -8.22
CA ARG A 376 -19.79 14.92 -9.26
C ARG A 376 -18.44 15.48 -8.82
N SER A 377 -18.22 15.64 -7.52
CA SER A 377 -16.97 16.15 -6.96
C SER A 377 -15.94 15.04 -6.70
N SER A 378 -16.34 13.77 -6.70
CA SER A 378 -15.45 12.63 -6.47
C SER A 378 -14.38 12.52 -7.55
N ARG A 379 -13.14 12.26 -7.11
CA ARG A 379 -11.94 12.08 -7.94
C ARG A 379 -11.30 10.71 -7.75
N PHE A 380 -11.69 9.97 -6.72
CA PHE A 380 -11.26 8.60 -6.48
C PHE A 380 -12.45 7.67 -6.31
N LEU A 381 -12.25 6.39 -6.66
CA LEU A 381 -13.25 5.34 -6.53
C LEU A 381 -12.54 4.02 -6.24
N ALA A 382 -12.95 3.34 -5.17
CA ALA A 382 -12.58 1.96 -4.89
C ALA A 382 -13.70 1.00 -5.32
N TYR A 383 -13.37 -0.09 -6.01
CA TYR A 383 -14.37 -1.06 -6.46
C TYR A 383 -13.80 -2.47 -6.62
N LEU A 384 -14.70 -3.45 -6.61
CA LEU A 384 -14.45 -4.83 -7.02
C LEU A 384 -15.07 -5.09 -8.38
N LEU A 385 -14.39 -5.88 -9.22
CA LEU A 385 -14.95 -6.39 -10.46
C LEU A 385 -14.60 -7.87 -10.60
N ILE A 386 -15.62 -8.73 -10.57
CA ILE A 386 -15.48 -10.17 -10.70
C ILE A 386 -15.90 -10.59 -12.11
N ALA A 387 -15.06 -11.36 -12.79
CA ALA A 387 -15.37 -11.87 -14.11
C ALA A 387 -16.55 -12.86 -14.04
N GLU A 388 -17.43 -12.84 -15.04
CA GLU A 388 -18.39 -13.92 -15.22
C GLU A 388 -17.64 -15.18 -15.66
N ASP A 389 -18.00 -16.34 -15.07
CA ASP A 389 -17.57 -17.63 -15.62
C ASP A 389 -18.11 -17.71 -17.06
N ARG A 390 -17.22 -17.85 -18.03
CA ARG A 390 -17.61 -18.18 -19.42
C ARG A 390 -17.79 -19.68 -19.59
#